data_AF-A0A7C1RE04-F1
#
_entry.id   AF-A0A7C1RE04-F1
#
_cell.length_a   1.000
_cell.length_b   1.000
_cell.length_c   1.000
_cell.angle_alpha   90.00
_cell.angle_beta   90.00
_cell.angle_gamma   90.00
#
_symmetry.space_group_name_H-M   'P 1'
#
loop_
_entity.id
_entity.type
_entity.pdbx_description
1 polymer ?
#
loop_
_entity_poly.entity_id
_entity_poly.type
_entity_poly.pdbx_seq_one_letter_code
_entity_poly.pdbx_strand_id
1 'polypeptide(L)'
;MKAKIGKSYLTEVPHEGKEISFQYPVFRGRYGNVAEQIDKEGLNRPNSAETASLVYDAFQNPKGEYESKIIKILKDRLFWEFTGNFYLPKSNEEINNGVILETNPKIVNGRLDMNKESLIKRLQKNDSLVKFVSFGYKTGEQKEIELVKNPYIVARYGEEGAQKIAEIASKFKNNPKLWSFDSVSDEKTRMSALGYDWLFGNWLDVDGDYWDDDDGGHAFGVCTSRKDK
;
A
#
# COMPACT_ATOMS: atom_id res chain seq x y z
N MET A 1 2.89 22.23 -31.78
CA MET A 1 2.27 21.57 -30.61
C MET A 1 2.67 20.11 -30.60
N LYS A 2 3.40 19.64 -29.58
CA LYS A 2 3.70 18.21 -29.43
C LYS A 2 2.55 17.59 -28.64
N ALA A 3 1.67 16.84 -29.30
CA ALA A 3 0.68 16.03 -28.59
C ALA A 3 1.43 15.00 -27.72
N LYS A 4 1.18 14.99 -26.40
CA LYS A 4 1.57 13.86 -25.54
C LYS A 4 0.66 12.68 -25.89
N ILE A 5 0.96 11.98 -26.97
CA ILE A 5 0.39 10.65 -27.25
C ILE A 5 0.85 9.75 -26.09
N GLY A 6 -0.06 9.05 -25.41
CA GLY A 6 0.31 7.92 -24.55
C GLY A 6 -0.13 7.93 -23.08
N LYS A 7 -1.09 8.76 -22.66
CA LYS A 7 -1.78 8.57 -21.37
C LYS A 7 -3.11 7.87 -21.60
N SER A 8 -3.30 6.73 -20.96
CA SER A 8 -4.60 6.05 -20.85
C SER A 8 -5.01 5.97 -19.38
N TYR A 9 -6.29 5.68 -19.13
CA TYR A 9 -6.81 5.49 -17.80
C TYR A 9 -7.42 4.10 -17.72
N LEU A 10 -7.06 3.37 -16.66
CA LEU A 10 -7.74 2.16 -16.27
C LEU A 10 -8.97 2.61 -15.51
N THR A 11 -10.11 2.62 -16.20
CA THR A 11 -11.36 3.15 -15.68
C THR A 11 -12.15 2.07 -14.94
N GLU A 12 -13.11 2.51 -14.13
CA GLU A 12 -14.14 1.63 -13.55
C GLU A 12 -13.64 0.57 -12.55
N VAL A 13 -12.49 0.80 -11.88
CA VAL A 13 -12.03 -0.11 -10.82
C VAL A 13 -12.92 0.05 -9.58
N PRO A 14 -13.65 -1.00 -9.13
CA PRO A 14 -14.54 -0.88 -7.97
C PRO A 14 -13.76 -0.81 -6.65
N HIS A 15 -14.06 0.19 -5.84
CA HIS A 15 -13.42 0.42 -4.54
C HIS A 15 -14.38 1.15 -3.58
N GLU A 16 -14.74 0.53 -2.45
CA GLU A 16 -15.60 1.15 -1.41
C GLU A 16 -16.93 1.70 -1.94
N GLY A 17 -17.58 0.95 -2.84
CA GLY A 17 -18.87 1.33 -3.43
C GLY A 17 -18.83 2.46 -4.46
N LYS A 18 -17.64 2.89 -4.87
CA LYS A 18 -17.41 3.84 -5.97
C LYS A 18 -16.46 3.24 -7.00
N GLU A 19 -16.37 3.90 -8.15
CA GLU A 19 -15.37 3.61 -9.17
C GLU A 19 -14.23 4.61 -9.08
N ILE A 20 -13.00 4.11 -9.18
CA ILE A 20 -11.78 4.91 -9.26
C ILE A 20 -11.05 4.61 -10.57
N SER A 21 -10.26 5.57 -11.06
CA SER A 21 -9.47 5.39 -12.27
C SER A 21 -7.99 5.56 -11.99
N PHE A 22 -7.16 4.75 -12.65
CA PHE A 22 -5.70 4.78 -12.49
C PHE A 22 -5.04 5.24 -13.78
N GLN A 23 -4.11 6.19 -13.69
CA GLN A 23 -3.34 6.65 -14.85
C GLN A 23 -2.34 5.59 -15.30
N TYR A 24 -2.34 5.28 -16.60
CA TYR A 24 -1.34 4.48 -17.29
C TYR A 24 -0.52 5.35 -18.27
N PRO A 25 0.80 5.14 -18.42
CA PRO A 25 1.62 4.14 -17.75
C PRO A 25 1.87 4.43 -16.26
N VAL A 26 2.23 3.37 -15.54
CA VAL A 26 2.65 3.39 -14.14
C VAL A 26 3.92 4.25 -13.93
N PHE A 27 4.02 4.91 -12.79
CA PHE A 27 5.23 5.63 -12.36
C PHE A 27 6.23 4.67 -11.72
N ARG A 28 7.53 4.99 -11.83
CA ARG A 28 8.62 4.09 -11.40
C ARG A 28 9.75 4.86 -10.71
N GLY A 29 10.43 4.21 -9.78
CA GLY A 29 11.60 4.73 -9.08
C GLY A 29 11.49 4.52 -7.56
N ARG A 30 12.31 5.25 -6.80
CA ARG A 30 12.19 5.30 -5.33
C ARG A 30 10.84 5.87 -4.92
N TYR A 31 10.40 5.52 -3.73
CA TYR A 31 9.08 5.88 -3.24
C TYR A 31 8.82 7.39 -3.26
N GLY A 32 9.76 8.17 -2.72
CA GLY A 32 9.64 9.62 -2.72
C GLY A 32 9.61 10.23 -4.12
N ASN A 33 10.43 9.69 -5.02
CA ASN A 33 10.46 10.13 -6.42
C ASN A 33 9.17 9.78 -7.17
N VAL A 34 8.61 8.59 -6.94
CA VAL A 34 7.31 8.18 -7.50
C VAL A 34 6.19 9.08 -6.98
N ALA A 35 6.21 9.42 -5.68
CA ALA A 35 5.27 10.37 -5.11
C ALA A 35 5.29 11.73 -5.82
N GLU A 36 6.49 12.29 -6.01
CA GLU A 36 6.66 13.56 -6.71
C GLU A 36 6.18 13.50 -8.16
N GLN A 37 6.41 12.39 -8.86
CA GLN A 37 5.94 12.21 -10.23
C GLN A 37 4.40 12.21 -10.29
N ILE A 38 3.74 11.52 -9.37
CA ILE A 38 2.27 11.49 -9.26
C ILE A 38 1.73 12.89 -8.98
N ASP A 39 2.30 13.59 -8.00
CA ASP A 39 1.87 14.94 -7.61
C ASP A 39 2.04 15.95 -8.75
N LYS A 40 3.16 15.88 -9.50
CA LYS A 40 3.44 16.75 -10.66
C LYS A 40 2.41 16.58 -11.77
N GLU A 41 1.76 15.43 -11.85
CA GLU A 41 0.68 15.15 -12.79
C GLU A 41 -0.71 15.50 -12.23
N GLY A 42 -0.79 16.05 -11.02
CA GLY A 42 -2.04 16.46 -10.37
C GLY A 42 -2.94 15.29 -9.98
N LEU A 43 -2.34 14.12 -9.74
CA LEU A 43 -3.04 12.89 -9.37
C LEU A 43 -2.94 12.64 -7.87
N ASN A 44 -3.84 11.82 -7.34
CA ASN A 44 -3.72 11.31 -5.98
C ASN A 44 -2.75 10.12 -5.94
N ARG A 45 -2.01 10.02 -4.85
CA ARG A 45 -1.15 8.87 -4.57
C ARG A 45 -2.01 7.70 -4.08
N PRO A 46 -1.85 6.48 -4.62
CA PRO A 46 -2.69 5.35 -4.26
C PRO A 46 -2.37 4.89 -2.83
N ASN A 47 -3.39 4.83 -1.98
CA ASN A 47 -3.24 4.17 -0.69
C ASN A 47 -3.24 2.63 -0.83
N SER A 48 -2.98 1.92 0.26
CA SER A 48 -2.95 0.45 0.25
C SER A 48 -4.26 -0.19 -0.26
N ALA A 49 -5.42 0.32 0.17
CA ALA A 49 -6.73 -0.22 -0.23
C ALA A 49 -7.05 0.00 -1.73
N GLU A 50 -6.65 1.15 -2.28
CA GLU A 50 -6.75 1.46 -3.70
C GLU A 50 -5.83 0.56 -4.52
N THR A 51 -4.57 0.37 -4.09
CA THR A 51 -3.62 -0.56 -4.72
C THR A 51 -4.16 -2.00 -4.70
N ALA A 52 -4.72 -2.45 -3.57
CA ALA A 52 -5.36 -3.76 -3.46
C ALA A 52 -6.52 -3.91 -4.46
N SER A 53 -7.33 -2.87 -4.64
CA SER A 53 -8.45 -2.88 -5.59
C SER A 53 -7.98 -2.98 -7.04
N LEU A 54 -6.94 -2.23 -7.42
CA LEU A 54 -6.35 -2.30 -8.76
C LEU A 54 -5.80 -3.70 -9.07
N VAL A 55 -5.03 -4.26 -8.13
CA VAL A 55 -4.44 -5.58 -8.31
C VAL A 55 -5.53 -6.65 -8.34
N TYR A 56 -6.52 -6.55 -7.47
CA TYR A 56 -7.65 -7.48 -7.42
C TYR A 56 -8.41 -7.53 -8.75
N ASP A 57 -8.75 -6.35 -9.28
CA ASP A 57 -9.45 -6.21 -10.56
C ASP A 57 -8.63 -6.82 -11.71
N ALA A 58 -7.32 -6.57 -11.75
CA ALA A 58 -6.43 -7.20 -12.71
C ALA A 58 -6.45 -8.74 -12.64
N PHE A 59 -6.54 -9.31 -11.44
CA PHE A 59 -6.65 -10.77 -11.25
C PHE A 59 -8.02 -11.34 -11.65
N GLN A 60 -9.08 -10.52 -11.77
CA GLN A 60 -10.37 -10.96 -12.32
C GLN A 60 -10.31 -11.16 -13.84
N ASN A 61 -9.46 -10.38 -14.53
CA ASN A 61 -9.25 -10.48 -15.99
C ASN A 61 -7.75 -10.61 -16.36
N PRO A 62 -7.07 -11.71 -15.97
CA PRO A 62 -5.60 -11.79 -16.06
C PRO A 62 -5.05 -11.84 -17.49
N LYS A 63 -5.91 -12.02 -18.51
CA LYS A 63 -5.53 -12.02 -19.93
C LYS A 63 -5.71 -10.66 -20.60
N GLY A 64 -6.29 -9.68 -19.90
CA GLY A 64 -6.43 -8.33 -20.41
C GLY A 64 -5.08 -7.65 -20.64
N GLU A 65 -5.03 -6.70 -21.58
CA GLU A 65 -3.78 -6.07 -22.00
C GLU A 65 -3.11 -5.30 -20.85
N TYR A 66 -3.89 -4.60 -20.04
CA TYR A 66 -3.36 -3.80 -18.93
C TYR A 66 -3.24 -4.63 -17.65
N GLU A 67 -4.20 -5.51 -17.41
CA GLU A 67 -4.30 -6.41 -16.28
C GLU A 67 -3.10 -7.36 -16.24
N SER A 68 -2.74 -7.97 -17.37
CA SER A 68 -1.53 -8.80 -17.46
C SER A 68 -0.25 -8.02 -17.16
N LYS A 69 -0.19 -6.72 -17.51
CA LYS A 69 0.95 -5.85 -17.18
C LYS A 69 0.98 -5.51 -15.68
N ILE A 70 -0.17 -5.29 -15.04
CA ILE A 70 -0.26 -5.06 -13.59
C ILE A 70 0.20 -6.31 -12.83
N ILE A 71 -0.32 -7.48 -13.19
CA ILE A 71 0.08 -8.75 -12.60
C ILE A 71 1.58 -9.00 -12.82
N LYS A 72 2.11 -8.65 -13.99
CA LYS A 72 3.55 -8.76 -14.25
C LYS A 72 4.36 -7.83 -13.35
N ILE A 73 3.94 -6.58 -13.14
CA ILE A 73 4.60 -5.66 -12.22
C ILE A 73 4.59 -6.25 -10.81
N LEU A 74 3.46 -6.77 -10.32
CA LEU A 74 3.37 -7.40 -9.00
C LEU A 74 4.38 -8.55 -8.84
N LYS A 75 4.60 -9.34 -9.91
CA LYS A 75 5.49 -10.51 -9.90
C LYS A 75 6.97 -10.15 -10.02
N ASP A 76 7.29 -9.14 -10.81
CA ASP A 76 8.66 -8.77 -11.13
C ASP A 76 9.22 -7.69 -10.19
N ARG A 77 8.32 -6.93 -9.54
CA ARG A 77 8.59 -5.69 -8.79
C ARG A 77 7.58 -5.50 -7.65
N LEU A 78 7.75 -4.42 -6.91
CA LEU A 78 6.86 -4.01 -5.83
C LEU A 78 5.97 -2.84 -6.27
N PHE A 79 4.75 -2.81 -5.77
CA PHE A 79 3.92 -1.62 -5.74
C PHE A 79 4.19 -0.83 -4.47
N TRP A 80 4.52 0.45 -4.62
CA TRP A 80 4.48 1.40 -3.53
C TRP A 80 3.03 1.65 -3.15
N GLU A 81 2.76 1.50 -1.86
CA GLU A 81 1.51 1.91 -1.26
C GLU A 81 1.78 3.15 -0.43
N PHE A 82 1.02 4.22 -0.66
CA PHE A 82 1.20 5.46 0.06
C PHE A 82 0.55 5.40 1.44
N THR A 83 0.99 4.42 2.23
CA THR A 83 0.69 4.21 3.65
C THR A 83 2.03 4.13 4.39
N GLY A 84 2.21 4.99 5.40
CA GLY A 84 3.40 5.00 6.25
C GLY A 84 3.18 4.16 7.50
N ASN A 85 4.25 3.54 8.00
CA ASN A 85 4.27 2.74 9.23
C ASN A 85 5.24 3.38 10.22
N PHE A 86 4.72 3.82 11.36
CA PHE A 86 5.51 4.34 12.47
C PHE A 86 5.45 3.38 13.66
N TYR A 87 6.48 2.55 13.77
CA TYR A 87 6.62 1.54 14.81
C TYR A 87 7.10 2.17 16.11
N LEU A 88 6.45 1.81 17.21
CA LEU A 88 6.68 2.31 18.56
C LEU A 88 7.17 1.19 19.46
N PRO A 89 8.29 1.39 20.19
CA PRO A 89 8.74 0.42 21.18
C PRO A 89 7.78 0.39 22.38
N LYS A 90 7.97 -0.61 23.24
CA LYS A 90 7.29 -0.65 24.53
C LYS A 90 7.75 0.51 25.41
N SER A 91 6.81 1.23 26.01
CA SER A 91 7.09 2.38 26.89
C SER A 91 5.99 2.55 27.94
N ASN A 92 6.07 3.63 28.75
CA ASN A 92 5.04 4.00 29.72
C ASN A 92 4.00 4.99 29.14
N GLU A 93 4.05 5.28 27.84
CA GLU A 93 3.09 6.15 27.16
C GLU A 93 1.77 5.41 26.90
N GLU A 94 0.66 6.12 26.69
CA GLU A 94 -0.64 5.49 26.37
C GLU A 94 -0.61 4.72 25.04
N ILE A 95 0.03 5.31 24.02
CA ILE A 95 0.19 4.71 22.69
C ILE A 95 1.64 4.25 22.55
N ASN A 96 1.87 2.94 22.73
CA ASN A 96 3.20 2.32 22.65
C ASN A 96 3.08 0.85 22.22
N ASN A 97 4.21 0.18 21.97
CA ASN A 97 4.25 -1.26 21.67
C ASN A 97 3.32 -1.67 20.50
N GLY A 98 3.51 -1.01 19.35
CA GLY A 98 2.69 -1.24 18.18
C GLY A 98 3.14 -0.41 16.99
N VAL A 99 2.24 -0.22 16.04
CA VAL A 99 2.46 0.56 14.82
C VAL A 99 1.33 1.55 14.63
N ILE A 100 1.69 2.80 14.32
CA ILE A 100 0.77 3.79 13.80
C ILE A 100 0.86 3.75 12.27
N LEU A 101 -0.27 3.51 11.61
CA LEU A 101 -0.40 3.59 10.16
C LEU A 101 -0.96 4.95 9.78
N GLU A 102 -0.39 5.59 8.76
CA GLU A 102 -0.89 6.84 8.20
C GLU A 102 -1.14 6.69 6.71
N THR A 103 -2.38 6.91 6.27
CA THR A 103 -2.75 6.97 4.86
C THR A 103 -2.33 8.30 4.24
N ASN A 104 -1.69 8.23 3.08
CA ASN A 104 -1.11 9.35 2.33
C ASN A 104 -0.21 10.24 3.20
N PRO A 105 0.85 9.68 3.80
CA PRO A 105 1.73 10.42 4.69
C PRO A 105 2.46 11.54 3.94
N LYS A 106 2.89 12.55 4.70
CA LYS A 106 3.73 13.60 4.15
C LYS A 106 5.09 13.03 3.75
N ILE A 107 5.59 13.48 2.61
CA ILE A 107 6.91 13.11 2.08
C ILE A 107 7.75 14.38 1.94
N VAL A 108 8.93 14.40 2.55
CA VAL A 108 9.87 15.52 2.53
C VAL A 108 11.23 15.01 2.08
N ASN A 109 11.79 15.63 1.04
CA ASN A 109 13.08 15.23 0.44
C ASN A 109 13.13 13.72 0.13
N GLY A 110 12.03 13.21 -0.41
CA GLY A 110 11.86 11.81 -0.80
C GLY A 110 11.57 10.84 0.35
N ARG A 111 11.55 11.28 1.61
CA ARG A 111 11.36 10.40 2.78
C ARG A 111 10.03 10.65 3.48
N LEU A 112 9.48 9.60 4.10
CA LEU A 112 8.32 9.72 4.99
C LEU A 112 8.61 10.66 6.17
N ASP A 113 7.70 11.59 6.41
CA ASP A 113 7.71 12.53 7.54
C ASP A 113 6.60 12.14 8.53
N MET A 114 6.90 11.21 9.44
CA MET A 114 5.96 10.66 10.41
C MET A 114 6.24 11.21 11.82
N ASN A 115 5.73 12.41 12.10
CA ASN A 115 5.89 13.05 13.41
C ASN A 115 4.99 12.41 14.48
N LYS A 116 5.60 11.81 15.51
CA LYS A 116 4.92 11.11 16.61
C LYS A 116 3.82 11.93 17.29
N GLU A 117 4.13 13.15 17.73
CA GLU A 117 3.17 14.00 18.46
C GLU A 117 1.93 14.33 17.62
N SER A 118 2.15 14.66 16.35
CA SER A 118 1.09 14.92 15.37
C SER A 118 0.21 13.69 15.16
N LEU A 119 0.82 12.51 14.98
CA LEU A 119 0.12 11.24 14.78
C LEU A 119 -0.73 10.86 16.01
N ILE A 120 -0.16 10.94 17.21
CA ILE A 120 -0.88 10.68 18.47
C ILE A 120 -2.08 11.62 18.62
N LYS A 121 -1.89 12.92 18.34
CA LYS A 121 -2.97 13.90 18.40
C LYS A 121 -4.08 13.61 17.39
N ARG A 122 -3.76 13.09 16.21
CA ARG A 122 -4.74 12.70 15.18
C ARG A 122 -5.50 11.44 15.59
N LEU A 123 -4.82 10.45 16.18
CA LEU A 123 -5.47 9.27 16.76
C LEU A 123 -6.48 9.63 17.85
N GLN A 124 -6.09 10.49 18.80
CA GLN A 124 -6.98 10.97 19.87
C GLN A 124 -8.20 11.76 19.35
N LYS A 125 -8.09 12.31 18.13
CA LYS A 125 -9.20 13.00 17.44
C LYS A 125 -10.02 12.09 16.54
N ASN A 126 -9.77 10.78 16.55
CA ASN A 126 -10.41 9.80 15.67
C ASN A 126 -10.26 10.13 14.17
N ASP A 127 -9.08 10.63 13.76
CA ASP A 127 -8.77 10.79 12.34
C ASP A 127 -8.83 9.44 11.64
N SER A 128 -9.68 9.31 10.61
CA SER A 128 -9.87 8.05 9.89
C SER A 128 -8.64 7.61 9.10
N LEU A 129 -7.72 8.53 8.79
CA LEU A 129 -6.49 8.28 8.03
C LEU A 129 -5.32 7.81 8.91
N VAL A 130 -5.51 7.76 10.24
CA VAL A 130 -4.49 7.29 11.17
C VAL A 130 -5.06 6.16 12.00
N LYS A 131 -4.36 5.03 12.04
CA LYS A 131 -4.76 3.84 12.81
C LYS A 131 -3.62 3.39 13.71
N PHE A 132 -3.94 2.85 14.87
CA PHE A 132 -2.98 2.22 15.75
C PHE A 132 -3.28 0.73 15.88
N VAL A 133 -2.24 -0.10 15.78
CA VAL A 133 -2.33 -1.55 15.97
C VAL A 133 -1.25 -1.96 16.95
N SER A 134 -1.65 -2.52 18.09
CA SER A 134 -0.72 -3.09 19.07
C SER A 134 0.01 -4.30 18.48
N PHE A 135 1.28 -4.48 18.85
CA PHE A 135 1.99 -5.73 18.54
C PHE A 135 1.29 -6.95 19.13
N GLY A 136 1.58 -8.12 18.54
CA GLY A 136 0.91 -9.39 18.84
C GLY A 136 0.05 -9.92 17.70
N TYR A 137 -0.07 -9.17 16.60
CA TYR A 137 -0.60 -9.70 15.35
C TYR A 137 0.40 -10.65 14.68
N LYS A 138 -0.12 -11.57 13.85
CA LYS A 138 0.70 -12.58 13.18
C LYS A 138 1.53 -11.93 12.07
N THR A 139 2.85 -12.11 12.12
CA THR A 139 3.79 -11.76 11.04
C THR A 139 4.29 -13.03 10.35
N GLY A 140 4.99 -12.88 9.23
CA GLY A 140 5.45 -14.01 8.42
C GLY A 140 4.33 -14.71 7.66
N GLU A 141 4.54 -16.01 7.40
CA GLU A 141 3.61 -16.83 6.61
C GLU A 141 2.31 -17.10 7.37
N GLN A 142 1.16 -16.89 6.72
CA GLN A 142 -0.16 -17.13 7.30
C GLN A 142 -1.18 -17.50 6.23
N LYS A 143 -2.21 -18.27 6.60
CA LYS A 143 -3.29 -18.62 5.67
C LYS A 143 -4.09 -17.37 5.28
N GLU A 144 -4.75 -17.42 4.14
CA GLU A 144 -5.56 -16.31 3.61
C GLU A 144 -6.67 -15.91 4.61
N ILE A 145 -7.30 -16.89 5.26
CA ILE A 145 -8.33 -16.66 6.29
C ILE A 145 -7.78 -16.04 7.58
N GLU A 146 -6.49 -16.19 7.85
CA GLU A 146 -5.81 -15.51 8.96
C GLU A 146 -5.43 -14.09 8.52
N LEU A 147 -4.94 -13.92 7.29
CA LEU A 147 -4.55 -12.64 6.72
C LEU A 147 -5.70 -11.64 6.71
N VAL A 148 -6.90 -12.06 6.27
CA VAL A 148 -8.08 -11.19 6.24
C VAL A 148 -8.52 -10.70 7.62
N LYS A 149 -8.21 -11.46 8.69
CA LYS A 149 -8.56 -11.11 10.08
C LYS A 149 -7.40 -10.46 10.83
N ASN A 150 -6.25 -10.31 10.18
CA ASN A 150 -5.07 -9.77 10.81
C ASN A 150 -5.27 -8.27 11.06
N PRO A 151 -5.22 -7.78 12.32
CA PRO A 151 -5.59 -6.40 12.61
C PRO A 151 -4.65 -5.39 11.95
N TYR A 152 -3.39 -5.75 11.65
CA TYR A 152 -2.49 -4.92 10.86
C TYR A 152 -2.97 -4.78 9.41
N ILE A 153 -3.37 -5.89 8.79
CA ILE A 153 -3.89 -5.92 7.41
C ILE A 153 -5.20 -5.13 7.32
N VAL A 154 -6.13 -5.34 8.25
CA VAL A 154 -7.40 -4.61 8.30
C VAL A 154 -7.16 -3.11 8.51
N ALA A 155 -6.23 -2.71 9.38
CA ALA A 155 -5.92 -1.30 9.58
C ALA A 155 -5.29 -0.64 8.34
N ARG A 156 -4.49 -1.39 7.57
CA ARG A 156 -3.80 -0.92 6.37
C ARG A 156 -4.73 -0.83 5.14
N TYR A 157 -5.56 -1.84 4.93
CA TYR A 157 -6.36 -2.01 3.71
C TYR A 157 -7.86 -1.75 3.89
N GLY A 158 -8.34 -1.61 5.13
CA GLY A 158 -9.76 -1.71 5.45
C GLY A 158 -10.29 -3.15 5.28
N GLU A 159 -11.53 -3.40 5.68
CA GLU A 159 -12.16 -4.72 5.59
C GLU A 159 -12.25 -5.23 4.15
N GLU A 160 -12.69 -4.36 3.22
CA GLU A 160 -12.80 -4.71 1.80
C GLU A 160 -11.41 -5.00 1.18
N GLY A 161 -10.43 -4.14 1.44
CA GLY A 161 -9.08 -4.33 0.91
C GLY A 161 -8.40 -5.57 1.50
N ALA A 162 -8.61 -5.88 2.79
CA ALA A 162 -8.10 -7.09 3.42
C ALA A 162 -8.66 -8.37 2.75
N GLN A 163 -9.95 -8.38 2.42
CA GLN A 163 -10.58 -9.48 1.68
C GLN A 163 -9.98 -9.62 0.28
N LYS A 164 -9.85 -8.51 -0.46
CA LYS A 164 -9.23 -8.49 -1.79
C LYS A 164 -7.80 -9.04 -1.78
N ILE A 165 -6.97 -8.62 -0.83
CA ILE A 165 -5.59 -9.11 -0.68
C ILE A 165 -5.57 -10.61 -0.35
N ALA A 166 -6.45 -11.10 0.54
CA ALA A 166 -6.56 -12.52 0.84
C ALA A 166 -7.02 -13.34 -0.38
N GLU A 167 -7.95 -12.83 -1.18
CA GLU A 167 -8.40 -13.46 -2.42
C GLU A 167 -7.28 -13.50 -3.47
N ILE A 168 -6.50 -12.42 -3.63
CA ILE A 168 -5.31 -12.39 -4.49
C ILE A 168 -4.31 -13.44 -4.01
N ALA A 169 -4.03 -13.48 -2.70
CA ALA A 169 -3.10 -14.43 -2.09
C ALA A 169 -3.47 -15.90 -2.39
N SER A 170 -4.77 -16.23 -2.41
CA SER A 170 -5.25 -17.58 -2.74
C SER A 170 -4.90 -18.05 -4.16
N LYS A 171 -4.49 -17.14 -5.05
CA LYS A 171 -4.04 -17.47 -6.42
C LYS A 171 -2.58 -17.90 -6.47
N PHE A 172 -1.86 -17.73 -5.38
CA PHE A 172 -0.47 -18.12 -5.25
C PHE A 172 -0.35 -19.56 -4.74
N LYS A 173 0.80 -20.20 -4.99
CA LYS A 173 1.03 -21.59 -4.59
C LYS A 173 1.27 -21.70 -3.08
N ASN A 174 1.95 -20.70 -2.53
CA ASN A 174 2.32 -20.64 -1.13
C ASN A 174 1.43 -19.64 -0.40
N ASN A 175 1.28 -19.82 0.90
CA ASN A 175 0.55 -18.90 1.76
C ASN A 175 1.16 -17.49 1.70
N PRO A 176 0.34 -16.43 1.82
CA PRO A 176 0.84 -15.06 1.86
C PRO A 176 1.77 -14.82 3.05
N LYS A 177 2.68 -13.88 2.87
CA LYS A 177 3.65 -13.48 3.90
C LYS A 177 3.47 -12.00 4.23
N LEU A 178 3.35 -11.69 5.52
CA LEU A 178 3.37 -10.33 6.04
C LEU A 178 4.75 -10.03 6.63
N TRP A 179 5.49 -9.11 6.01
CA TRP A 179 6.70 -8.57 6.62
C TRP A 179 6.33 -7.31 7.41
N SER A 180 6.61 -7.36 8.70
CA SER A 180 6.32 -6.30 9.65
C SER A 180 7.04 -6.65 10.94
N PHE A 181 7.37 -5.65 11.74
CA PHE A 181 7.94 -5.90 13.06
C PHE A 181 6.88 -6.48 14.00
N ASP A 182 7.28 -7.49 14.77
CA ASP A 182 6.54 -8.01 15.92
C ASP A 182 6.93 -7.29 17.22
N SER A 183 8.06 -6.57 17.20
CA SER A 183 8.58 -5.71 18.26
C SER A 183 9.68 -4.79 17.71
N VAL A 184 9.92 -3.66 18.36
CA VAL A 184 11.06 -2.76 18.06
C VAL A 184 11.69 -2.26 19.36
N SER A 185 13.01 -2.07 19.38
CA SER A 185 13.75 -1.44 20.49
C SER A 185 13.63 0.09 20.48
N ASP A 186 13.48 0.66 19.29
CA ASP A 186 13.49 2.09 19.02
C ASP A 186 12.41 2.40 17.97
N GLU A 187 12.00 3.66 17.90
CA GLU A 187 11.02 4.12 16.91
C GLU A 187 11.54 3.91 15.48
N LYS A 188 10.68 3.39 14.58
CA LYS A 188 11.05 3.14 13.17
C LYS A 188 9.97 3.65 12.23
N THR A 189 10.39 4.37 11.20
CA THR A 189 9.53 4.75 10.07
C THR A 189 9.80 3.80 8.90
N ARG A 190 8.74 3.25 8.30
CA ARG A 190 8.79 2.31 7.17
C ARG A 190 7.65 2.56 6.20
N MET A 191 7.82 2.08 4.98
CA MET A 191 6.81 2.23 3.93
C MET A 191 6.09 0.93 3.70
N SER A 192 4.86 1.05 3.26
CA SER A 192 4.08 -0.08 2.77
C SER A 192 4.42 -0.38 1.31
N ALA A 193 4.65 -1.65 1.02
CA ALA A 193 4.77 -2.17 -0.34
C ALA A 193 3.97 -3.47 -0.49
N LEU A 194 3.56 -3.77 -1.73
CA LEU A 194 2.90 -5.01 -2.10
C LEU A 194 3.62 -5.62 -3.29
N GLY A 195 3.97 -6.89 -3.22
CA GLY A 195 4.68 -7.54 -4.31
C GLY A 195 4.68 -9.04 -4.22
N TYR A 196 5.75 -9.58 -4.78
CA TYR A 196 6.04 -10.99 -4.88
C TYR A 196 7.51 -11.20 -4.54
N ASP A 197 7.81 -12.20 -3.71
CA ASP A 197 9.20 -12.49 -3.37
C ASP A 197 9.90 -13.21 -4.53
N TRP A 198 10.72 -12.43 -5.24
CA TRP A 198 11.59 -12.81 -6.33
C TRP A 198 12.62 -13.92 -6.02
N LEU A 199 13.04 -14.09 -4.76
CA LEU A 199 14.22 -14.89 -4.42
C LEU A 199 13.84 -16.31 -4.00
N PHE A 200 12.67 -16.52 -3.37
CA PHE A 200 12.32 -17.84 -2.83
C PHE A 200 10.82 -18.19 -2.83
N GLY A 201 9.91 -17.34 -3.28
CA GLY A 201 8.51 -17.47 -2.86
C GLY A 201 7.47 -17.30 -3.95
N ASN A 202 6.80 -18.41 -4.32
CA ASN A 202 5.51 -18.37 -5.02
C ASN A 202 4.37 -17.87 -4.10
N TRP A 203 4.58 -16.80 -3.32
CA TRP A 203 3.62 -16.19 -2.39
C TRP A 203 3.39 -14.72 -2.71
N LEU A 204 2.24 -14.20 -2.25
CA LEU A 204 2.01 -12.77 -2.17
C LEU A 204 2.77 -12.20 -0.98
N ASP A 205 3.51 -11.12 -1.22
CA ASP A 205 4.29 -10.40 -0.23
C ASP A 205 3.58 -9.08 0.15
N VAL A 206 3.20 -8.96 1.42
CA VAL A 206 2.66 -7.73 2.01
C VAL A 206 3.72 -7.17 2.96
N ASP A 207 4.40 -6.12 2.51
CA ASP A 207 5.55 -5.57 3.23
C ASP A 207 5.17 -4.27 3.95
N GLY A 208 5.34 -4.23 5.26
CA GLY A 208 5.17 -3.07 6.13
C GLY A 208 6.47 -2.56 6.77
N ASP A 209 7.58 -3.27 6.59
CA ASP A 209 8.89 -2.94 7.15
C ASP A 209 9.95 -2.53 6.11
N TYR A 210 9.50 -2.26 4.88
CA TYR A 210 10.32 -1.83 3.75
C TYR A 210 11.04 -0.48 3.98
N TRP A 211 12.25 -0.37 3.43
CA TRP A 211 13.12 0.81 3.46
C TRP A 211 13.34 1.40 2.05
N ASP A 212 13.39 2.72 1.92
CA ASP A 212 13.55 3.50 0.66
C ASP A 212 14.95 3.42 0.00
N ASP A 213 15.59 2.25 -0.12
CA ASP A 213 16.90 2.13 -0.80
C ASP A 213 16.84 1.53 -2.21
N ASP A 214 15.72 0.92 -2.61
CA ASP A 214 15.56 0.31 -3.92
C ASP A 214 14.90 1.22 -4.98
N ASP A 215 15.56 1.33 -6.14
CA ASP A 215 15.08 2.07 -7.32
C ASP A 215 14.00 1.31 -8.13
N GLY A 216 13.34 0.30 -7.54
CA GLY A 216 12.56 -0.70 -8.26
C GLY A 216 11.03 -0.62 -8.17
N GLY A 217 10.47 0.21 -7.29
CA GLY A 217 9.03 0.19 -7.04
C GLY A 217 8.20 1.00 -8.03
N HIS A 218 6.91 0.68 -8.04
CA HIS A 218 5.93 1.16 -9.01
C HIS A 218 4.70 1.72 -8.30
N ALA A 219 4.07 2.76 -8.84
CA ALA A 219 2.72 3.14 -8.39
C ALA A 219 1.92 3.78 -9.51
N PHE A 220 0.61 3.59 -9.47
CA PHE A 220 -0.33 4.21 -10.39
C PHE A 220 -0.94 5.45 -9.73
N GLY A 221 -0.93 6.60 -10.41
CA GLY A 221 -1.64 7.76 -9.89
C GLY A 221 -3.16 7.59 -10.02
N VAL A 222 -3.90 7.94 -8.98
CA VAL A 222 -5.37 7.81 -8.91
C VAL A 222 -6.03 9.10 -9.36
N CYS A 223 -6.98 8.99 -10.28
CA CYS A 223 -7.93 10.03 -10.60
C CYS A 223 -9.17 9.82 -9.75
N THR A 224 -9.44 10.73 -8.82
CA THR A 224 -10.81 10.87 -8.34
C THR A 224 -11.62 11.45 -9.48
N SER A 225 -12.76 10.82 -9.80
CA SER A 225 -13.65 11.25 -10.88
C SER A 225 -13.77 12.78 -10.88
N ARG A 226 -13.58 13.39 -12.07
CA ARG A 226 -13.86 14.81 -12.26
C ARG A 226 -15.26 15.03 -11.69
N LYS A 227 -15.38 15.82 -10.63
CA LYS A 227 -16.62 16.56 -10.43
C LYS A 227 -16.73 17.40 -11.68
N ASP A 228 -17.59 16.99 -12.62
CA ASP A 228 -17.98 17.82 -13.74
C ASP A 228 -18.26 19.23 -13.19
N LYS A 229 -17.42 20.16 -13.60
CA LYS A 229 -17.59 21.59 -13.41
C LYS A 229 -17.39 22.23 -14.77
#